data_AF-A0A8G2CNN3-F1
#
_entry.id   AF-A0A8G2CNN3-F1
#
_cell.length_a   1.000
_cell.length_b   1.000
_cell.length_c   1.000
_cell.angle_alpha   90.00
_cell.angle_beta   90.00
_cell.angle_gamma   90.00
#
_symmetry.space_group_name_H-M   'P 1'
#
loop_
_entity.id
_entity.type
_entity.pdbx_description
1 polymer ?
#
loop_
_entity_poly.entity_id
_entity_poly.type
_entity_poly.pdbx_seq_one_letter_code
_entity_poly.pdbx_strand_id
1 'polypeptide(L)'
;MAVEPIAYNVIRFPLELVRPDTRALRQIEPDYFEMDEVVIARNQDGNEPNWVPDYAGEAEAETLPMIEAIDRTDPAAYVAALKKLVADAVAAAVPVCRAWLLIRHEYLARRQRAHANPDSGFFSRMLGDYISRYHHNLEAAYKAAQRAHGIERAATFAIDGKQWQPFDPNDVSWMDLGRVSH
;
A
#
# COMPACT_ATOMS: atom_id res chain seq x y z
N MET A 1 -57.17 -5.45 -3.95
CA MET A 1 -55.98 -6.17 -3.48
C MET A 1 -54.93 -5.14 -3.13
N ALA A 2 -54.66 -4.95 -1.84
CA ALA A 2 -53.58 -4.08 -1.39
C ALA A 2 -52.27 -4.89 -1.45
N VAL A 3 -51.26 -4.37 -2.14
CA VAL A 3 -49.91 -4.94 -2.15
C VAL A 3 -49.20 -4.36 -0.94
N GLU A 4 -48.98 -5.18 0.08
CA GLU A 4 -48.15 -4.78 1.22
C GLU A 4 -46.69 -4.65 0.77
N PRO A 5 -45.97 -3.60 1.19
CA PRO A 5 -44.56 -3.47 0.86
C PRO A 5 -43.76 -4.57 1.57
N ILE A 6 -42.99 -5.34 0.82
CA ILE A 6 -42.00 -6.27 1.36
C ILE A 6 -40.95 -5.44 2.10
N ALA A 7 -41.00 -5.46 3.43
CA ALA A 7 -39.98 -4.88 4.27
C ALA A 7 -38.72 -5.75 4.19
N TYR A 8 -37.78 -5.38 3.31
CA TYR A 8 -36.46 -5.98 3.30
C TYR A 8 -35.72 -5.55 4.56
N ASN A 9 -35.55 -6.46 5.52
CA ASN A 9 -34.63 -6.29 6.64
C ASN A 9 -33.20 -6.21 6.08
N VAL A 10 -32.74 -5.01 5.78
CA VAL A 10 -31.33 -4.75 5.49
C VAL A 10 -30.58 -4.83 6.82
N ILE A 11 -30.04 -6.00 7.14
CA ILE A 11 -29.08 -6.15 8.22
C ILE A 11 -27.80 -5.46 7.77
N ARG A 12 -27.63 -4.19 8.13
CA ARG A 12 -26.34 -3.50 8.02
C ARG A 12 -25.46 -4.05 9.13
N PHE A 13 -24.63 -5.06 8.83
CA PHE A 13 -23.52 -5.39 9.72
C PHE A 13 -22.67 -4.13 9.87
N PRO A 14 -22.41 -3.66 11.11
CA PRO A 14 -21.44 -2.60 11.30
C PRO A 14 -20.07 -3.18 10.96
N LEU A 15 -19.65 -2.97 9.71
CA LEU A 15 -18.27 -3.19 9.25
C LEU A 15 -17.26 -2.35 10.07
N GLU A 16 -17.74 -1.49 10.97
CA GLU A 16 -16.99 -0.63 11.87
C GLU A 16 -16.32 -1.37 13.06
N LEU A 17 -16.57 -2.66 13.27
CA LEU A 17 -16.03 -3.38 14.44
C LEU A 17 -14.78 -4.23 14.17
N VAL A 18 -14.41 -4.47 12.91
CA VAL A 18 -13.15 -5.16 12.61
C VAL A 18 -12.12 -4.10 12.22
N ARG A 19 -11.16 -3.86 13.12
CA ARG A 19 -9.99 -3.05 12.76
C ARG A 19 -9.31 -3.74 11.58
N PRO A 20 -9.12 -3.05 10.45
CA PRO A 20 -8.46 -3.64 9.31
C PRO A 20 -7.05 -4.06 9.71
N ASP A 21 -6.63 -5.23 9.24
CA ASP A 21 -5.30 -5.77 9.42
C ASP A 21 -4.50 -5.66 8.12
N THR A 22 -3.22 -6.01 8.17
CA THR A 22 -2.33 -5.99 7.01
C THR A 22 -2.81 -6.91 5.89
N ARG A 23 -3.53 -7.99 6.22
CA ARG A 23 -4.17 -8.85 5.23
C ARG A 23 -5.26 -8.11 4.45
N ALA A 24 -6.11 -7.35 5.14
CA ALA A 24 -7.13 -6.52 4.50
C ALA A 24 -6.50 -5.40 3.65
N LEU A 25 -5.39 -4.83 4.10
CA LEU A 25 -4.63 -3.82 3.34
C LEU A 25 -4.10 -4.40 2.01
N ARG A 26 -3.51 -5.60 2.04
CA ARG A 26 -3.01 -6.30 0.82
C ARG A 26 -4.07 -6.54 -0.26
N GLN A 27 -5.35 -6.53 0.10
CA GLN A 27 -6.45 -6.71 -0.87
C GLN A 27 -6.79 -5.44 -1.64
N ILE A 28 -6.38 -4.28 -1.14
CA ILE A 28 -6.79 -2.97 -1.64
C ILE A 28 -5.63 -2.05 -1.98
N GLU A 29 -4.40 -2.47 -1.70
CA GLU A 29 -3.21 -1.69 -2.00
C GLU A 29 -2.88 -1.72 -3.50
N PRO A 30 -2.20 -0.67 -4.01
CA PRO A 30 -1.71 -0.70 -5.37
C PRO A 30 -0.56 -1.69 -5.57
N ASP A 31 -0.49 -2.26 -6.77
CA ASP A 31 0.62 -3.13 -7.18
C ASP A 31 1.86 -2.32 -7.54
N TYR A 32 3.04 -2.89 -7.32
CA TYR A 32 4.33 -2.38 -7.75
C TYR A 32 4.33 -2.04 -9.25
N PHE A 33 3.74 -2.90 -10.09
CA PHE A 33 3.71 -2.67 -11.54
C PHE A 33 2.91 -1.41 -11.92
N GLU A 34 1.85 -1.08 -11.19
CA GLU A 34 1.10 0.15 -11.45
C GLU A 34 1.94 1.39 -11.09
N MET A 35 2.76 1.31 -10.04
CA MET A 35 3.69 2.39 -9.68
C MET A 35 4.87 2.52 -10.66
N ASP A 36 5.37 1.39 -11.17
CA ASP A 36 6.44 1.38 -12.18
C ASP A 36 6.02 2.14 -13.44
N GLU A 37 4.77 1.95 -13.90
CA GLU A 37 4.20 2.73 -15.01
C GLU A 37 4.23 4.26 -14.74
N VAL A 38 3.97 4.67 -13.49
CA VAL A 38 3.99 6.09 -13.10
C VAL A 38 5.41 6.65 -13.07
N VAL A 39 6.37 5.88 -12.54
CA VAL A 39 7.78 6.27 -12.53
C VAL A 39 8.29 6.45 -13.97
N ILE A 40 8.00 5.50 -14.85
CA ILE A 40 8.34 5.59 -16.27
C ILE A 40 7.66 6.81 -16.92
N ALA A 41 6.38 7.05 -16.62
CA ALA A 41 5.64 8.17 -17.18
C ALA A 41 6.16 9.54 -16.71
N ARG A 42 6.67 9.65 -15.48
CA ARG A 42 7.27 10.89 -14.97
C ARG A 42 8.68 11.12 -15.49
N ASN A 43 9.45 10.06 -15.70
CA ASN A 43 10.83 10.18 -16.15
C ASN A 43 11.01 10.32 -17.68
N GLN A 44 10.00 10.84 -18.39
CA GLN A 44 10.09 11.07 -19.84
C GLN A 44 11.21 12.05 -20.22
N ASP A 45 11.56 12.96 -19.30
CA ASP A 45 12.62 13.94 -19.50
C ASP A 45 13.98 13.50 -18.90
N GLY A 46 14.08 12.30 -18.33
CA GLY A 46 15.32 11.76 -17.75
C GLY A 46 15.79 12.45 -16.45
N ASN A 47 14.95 13.29 -15.85
CA ASN A 47 15.28 14.10 -14.67
C ASN A 47 14.89 13.45 -13.33
N GLU A 48 14.15 12.34 -13.35
CA GLU A 48 13.68 11.63 -12.15
C GLU A 48 14.36 10.25 -12.01
N PRO A 49 14.40 9.67 -10.80
CA PRO A 49 14.84 8.29 -10.61
C PRO A 49 13.98 7.31 -11.39
N ASN A 50 14.61 6.34 -12.07
CA ASN A 50 13.94 5.30 -12.87
C ASN A 50 13.54 4.06 -12.05
N TRP A 51 13.33 4.22 -10.75
CA TRP A 51 12.96 3.14 -9.85
C TRP A 51 11.85 3.57 -8.89
N VAL A 52 11.01 2.61 -8.51
CA VAL A 52 9.98 2.83 -7.48
C VAL A 52 10.66 3.06 -6.12
N PRO A 53 10.31 4.13 -5.38
CA PRO A 53 10.91 4.39 -4.07
C PRO A 53 10.61 3.28 -3.05
N ASP A 54 11.60 2.94 -2.22
CA ASP A 54 11.48 1.95 -1.14
C ASP A 54 10.88 2.55 0.14
N TYR A 55 9.60 2.93 0.07
CA TYR A 55 8.87 3.49 1.21
C TYR A 55 8.74 2.52 2.39
N ALA A 56 8.85 1.20 2.15
CA ALA A 56 8.78 0.20 3.20
C ALA A 56 10.09 0.14 3.99
N GLY A 57 11.24 0.13 3.31
CA GLY A 57 12.55 0.21 3.94
C GLY A 57 12.74 1.51 4.72
N GLU A 58 12.31 2.65 4.16
CA GLU A 58 12.32 3.94 4.85
C GLU A 58 11.48 3.90 6.14
N ALA A 59 10.23 3.42 6.06
CA ALA A 59 9.35 3.35 7.23
C ALA A 59 9.86 2.37 8.29
N GLU A 60 10.42 1.25 7.88
CA GLU A 60 11.04 0.29 8.77
C GLU A 60 12.19 0.94 9.55
N ALA A 61 13.12 1.60 8.84
CA ALA A 61 14.25 2.31 9.47
C ALA A 61 13.79 3.44 10.42
N GLU A 62 12.75 4.20 10.04
CA GLU A 62 12.14 5.22 10.89
C GLU A 62 11.48 4.63 12.16
N THR A 63 11.00 3.40 12.09
CA THR A 63 10.24 2.75 13.16
C THR A 63 11.13 2.10 14.22
N LEU A 64 12.31 1.59 13.84
CA LEU A 64 13.26 0.96 14.77
C LEU A 64 13.57 1.80 16.02
N PRO A 65 13.93 3.10 15.94
CA PRO A 65 14.20 3.90 17.14
C PRO A 65 12.95 4.08 18.02
N MET A 66 11.74 4.07 17.43
CA MET A 66 10.49 4.12 18.19
C MET A 66 10.28 2.83 19.00
N ILE A 67 10.62 1.68 18.40
CA ILE A 67 10.54 0.37 19.05
C ILE A 67 11.56 0.24 20.18
N GLU A 68 12.77 0.74 20.01
CA GLU A 68 13.82 0.74 21.03
C GLU A 68 13.43 1.53 22.29
N ALA A 69 12.58 2.55 22.14
CA ALA A 69 12.07 3.34 23.25
C ALA A 69 10.93 2.67 24.04
N ILE A 70 10.38 1.55 23.57
CA ILE A 70 9.29 0.84 24.27
C ILE A 70 9.89 0.02 25.42
N ASP A 71 9.29 0.15 26.60
CA ASP A 71 9.66 -0.64 27.77
C ASP A 71 9.49 -2.15 27.51
N ARG A 72 10.54 -2.93 27.82
CA ARG A 72 10.62 -4.38 27.63
C ARG A 72 10.46 -5.16 28.94
N THR A 73 10.24 -4.49 30.07
CA THR A 73 10.11 -5.13 31.38
C THR A 73 8.87 -6.02 31.50
N ASP A 74 7.78 -5.65 30.81
CA ASP A 74 6.59 -6.47 30.65
C ASP A 74 6.47 -6.95 29.19
N PRO A 75 6.79 -8.23 28.91
CA PRO A 75 6.70 -8.79 27.56
C PRO A 75 5.30 -8.71 26.94
N ALA A 76 4.25 -8.81 27.74
CA ALA A 76 2.88 -8.74 27.25
C ALA A 76 2.52 -7.31 26.85
N ALA A 77 2.91 -6.32 27.66
CA ALA A 77 2.73 -4.91 27.34
C ALA A 77 3.56 -4.48 26.12
N TYR A 78 4.81 -4.97 26.01
CA TYR A 78 5.68 -4.73 24.86
C TYR A 78 5.05 -5.23 23.55
N VAL A 79 4.62 -6.50 23.51
CA VAL A 79 3.96 -7.08 22.32
C VAL A 79 2.66 -6.34 22.00
N ALA A 80 1.89 -5.94 23.01
CA ALA A 80 0.66 -5.16 22.81
C ALA A 80 0.96 -3.77 22.19
N ALA A 81 2.03 -3.11 22.63
CA ALA A 81 2.46 -1.82 22.08
C ALA A 81 2.88 -1.95 20.60
N LEU A 82 3.64 -2.99 20.26
CA LEU A 82 4.04 -3.27 18.88
C LEU A 82 2.83 -3.58 17.98
N LYS A 83 1.91 -4.42 18.45
CA LYS A 83 0.66 -4.71 17.70
C LYS A 83 -0.19 -3.45 17.51
N LYS A 84 -0.23 -2.57 18.50
CA LYS A 84 -0.94 -1.29 18.40
C LYS A 84 -0.31 -0.39 17.34
N LEU A 85 1.03 -0.30 17.30
CA LEU A 85 1.75 0.48 16.29
C LEU A 85 1.39 0.04 14.87
N VAL A 86 1.39 -1.27 14.62
CA VAL A 86 0.98 -1.85 13.33
C VAL A 86 -0.50 -1.53 13.03
N ALA A 87 -1.39 -1.73 14.00
CA ALA A 87 -2.82 -1.47 13.82
C ALA A 87 -3.11 0.01 13.49
N ASP A 88 -2.42 0.95 14.14
CA ASP A 88 -2.57 2.37 13.89
C ASP A 88 -2.06 2.76 12.48
N ALA A 89 -0.95 2.16 12.03
CA ALA A 89 -0.43 2.33 10.69
C ALA A 89 -1.38 1.81 9.60
N VAL A 90 -1.93 0.60 9.80
CA VAL A 90 -2.93 0.02 8.88
C VAL A 90 -4.21 0.87 8.85
N ALA A 91 -4.69 1.32 10.00
CA ALA A 91 -5.87 2.16 10.09
C ALA A 91 -5.70 3.48 9.31
N ALA A 92 -4.48 4.02 9.26
CA ALA A 92 -4.14 5.20 8.46
C ALA A 92 -4.04 4.89 6.95
N ALA A 93 -3.50 3.73 6.56
CA ALA A 93 -3.28 3.37 5.16
C ALA A 93 -4.57 2.98 4.41
N VAL A 94 -5.48 2.29 5.09
CA VAL A 94 -6.73 1.77 4.50
C VAL A 94 -7.61 2.85 3.84
N PRO A 95 -7.92 3.99 4.45
CA PRO A 95 -8.75 5.01 3.80
C PRO A 95 -8.11 5.57 2.53
N VAL A 96 -6.78 5.71 2.49
CA VAL A 96 -6.03 6.19 1.32
C VAL A 96 -6.11 5.16 0.18
N CYS A 97 -5.91 3.88 0.49
CA CYS A 97 -6.02 2.80 -0.50
C CYS A 97 -7.45 2.65 -1.04
N ARG A 98 -8.46 2.79 -0.17
CA ARG A 98 -9.88 2.80 -0.60
C ARG A 98 -10.19 3.97 -1.52
N ALA A 99 -9.70 5.17 -1.20
CA ALA A 99 -9.88 6.34 -2.06
C ALA A 99 -9.23 6.14 -3.43
N TRP A 100 -8.02 5.57 -3.46
CA TRP A 100 -7.34 5.21 -4.70
C TRP A 100 -8.15 4.20 -5.55
N LEU A 101 -8.72 3.15 -4.95
CA LEU A 101 -9.52 2.16 -5.70
C LEU A 101 -10.66 2.82 -6.49
N LEU A 102 -11.35 3.80 -5.89
CA LEU A 102 -12.42 4.54 -6.57
C LEU A 102 -11.88 5.32 -7.78
N ILE A 103 -10.74 6.00 -7.62
CA ILE A 103 -10.06 6.73 -8.70
C ILE A 103 -9.57 5.78 -9.80
N ARG A 104 -9.04 4.62 -9.43
CA ARG A 104 -8.62 3.57 -10.37
C ARG A 104 -9.77 3.07 -11.23
N HIS A 105 -10.90 2.73 -10.62
CA HIS A 105 -12.08 2.28 -11.36
C HIS A 105 -12.59 3.35 -12.32
N GLU A 106 -12.63 4.61 -11.89
CA GLU A 106 -13.04 5.71 -12.76
C GLU A 106 -12.03 5.95 -13.89
N TYR A 107 -10.73 5.87 -13.63
CA TYR A 107 -9.68 5.96 -14.65
C TYR A 107 -9.83 4.88 -15.71
N LEU A 108 -9.97 3.61 -15.31
CA LEU A 108 -10.14 2.49 -16.23
C LEU A 108 -11.40 2.63 -17.09
N ALA A 109 -12.52 3.06 -16.50
CA ALA A 109 -13.76 3.32 -17.23
C ALA A 109 -13.60 4.46 -18.26
N ARG A 110 -12.90 5.54 -17.89
CA ARG A 110 -12.61 6.66 -18.81
C ARG A 110 -11.67 6.25 -19.93
N ARG A 111 -10.62 5.50 -19.63
CA ARG A 111 -9.68 4.95 -20.61
C ARG A 111 -10.40 4.05 -21.61
N GLN A 112 -11.29 3.17 -21.14
CA GLN A 112 -12.10 2.32 -22.02
C GLN A 112 -13.01 3.12 -22.97
N ARG A 113 -13.65 4.19 -22.47
CA ARG A 113 -14.47 5.08 -23.32
C ARG A 113 -13.64 5.84 -24.35
N ALA A 114 -12.46 6.31 -23.98
CA ALA A 114 -11.55 6.99 -24.90
C ALA A 114 -11.09 6.04 -26.02
N HIS A 115 -10.75 4.79 -25.71
CA HIS A 115 -10.41 3.78 -26.72
C HIS A 115 -11.58 3.41 -27.63
N ALA A 116 -12.81 3.43 -27.13
CA ALA A 116 -14.00 3.14 -27.93
C ALA A 116 -14.36 4.26 -28.94
N ASN A 117 -13.91 5.51 -28.71
CA ASN A 117 -14.18 6.66 -29.56
C ASN A 117 -12.89 7.45 -29.89
N PRO A 118 -11.94 6.84 -30.62
CA PRO A 118 -10.59 7.40 -30.82
C PRO A 118 -10.59 8.74 -31.58
N ASP A 119 -11.58 8.98 -32.45
CA ASP A 119 -11.67 10.20 -33.26
C ASP A 119 -12.16 11.44 -32.47
N SER A 120 -12.61 11.24 -31.22
CA SER A 120 -13.12 12.33 -30.39
C SER A 120 -12.02 12.88 -29.47
N GLY A 121 -11.33 13.92 -29.93
CA GLY A 121 -10.29 14.61 -29.16
C GLY A 121 -10.75 15.14 -27.78
N PHE A 122 -12.07 15.27 -27.56
CA PHE A 122 -12.67 15.60 -26.27
C PHE A 122 -12.35 14.57 -25.17
N PHE A 123 -12.47 13.26 -25.45
CA PHE A 123 -12.20 12.23 -24.45
C PHE A 123 -10.71 12.10 -24.14
N SER A 124 -9.84 12.31 -25.13
CA SER A 124 -8.38 12.33 -24.94
C SER A 124 -7.92 13.46 -24.03
N ARG A 125 -8.48 14.67 -24.18
CA ARG A 125 -8.16 15.82 -23.30
C ARG A 125 -8.65 15.60 -21.87
N MET A 126 -9.87 15.10 -21.69
CA MET A 126 -10.44 14.77 -20.38
C MET A 126 -9.69 13.61 -19.68
N LEU A 127 -9.01 12.75 -20.44
CA LEU A 127 -8.15 11.70 -19.90
C LEU A 127 -6.85 12.26 -19.34
N GLY A 128 -6.25 13.27 -20.00
CA GLY A 128 -5.01 13.93 -19.55
C GLY A 128 -5.10 14.49 -18.12
N ASP A 129 -6.11 15.31 -17.83
CA ASP A 129 -6.31 15.87 -16.48
C ASP A 129 -6.58 14.78 -15.43
N TYR A 130 -7.19 13.67 -15.86
CA TYR A 130 -7.51 12.55 -14.99
C TYR A 130 -6.27 11.68 -14.70
N ILE A 131 -5.32 11.58 -15.63
CA ILE A 131 -4.05 10.86 -15.47
C ILE A 131 -3.24 11.45 -14.32
N SER A 132 -3.11 12.78 -14.24
CA SER A 132 -2.37 13.41 -13.14
C SER A 132 -3.00 13.11 -11.77
N ARG A 133 -4.33 13.16 -11.66
CA ARG A 133 -5.06 12.78 -10.45
C ARG A 133 -4.87 11.30 -10.12
N TYR A 134 -4.92 10.43 -11.12
CA TYR A 134 -4.69 9.00 -10.96
C TYR A 134 -3.29 8.73 -10.41
N HIS A 135 -2.24 9.28 -11.01
CA HIS A 135 -0.85 9.12 -10.56
C HIS A 135 -0.64 9.63 -9.13
N HIS A 136 -1.19 10.79 -8.78
CA HIS A 136 -1.06 11.35 -7.45
C HIS A 136 -1.69 10.46 -6.37
N ASN A 137 -2.90 9.95 -6.63
CA ASN A 137 -3.59 9.08 -5.67
C ASN A 137 -2.95 7.68 -5.60
N LEU A 138 -2.44 7.18 -6.73
CA LEU A 138 -1.68 5.92 -6.76
C LEU A 138 -0.45 6.00 -5.87
N GLU A 139 0.38 7.04 -6.05
CA GLU A 139 1.58 7.22 -5.25
C GLU A 139 1.26 7.39 -3.76
N ALA A 140 0.24 8.17 -3.42
CA ALA A 140 -0.19 8.36 -2.03
C ALA A 140 -0.64 7.04 -1.38
N ALA A 141 -1.44 6.25 -2.09
CA ALA A 141 -1.91 4.95 -1.61
C ALA A 141 -0.77 3.94 -1.50
N TYR A 142 0.10 3.86 -2.51
CA TYR A 142 1.25 2.96 -2.50
C TYR A 142 2.20 3.30 -1.36
N LYS A 143 2.55 4.58 -1.19
CA LYS A 143 3.37 5.04 -0.06
C LYS A 143 2.73 4.68 1.27
N ALA A 144 1.43 4.94 1.47
CA ALA A 144 0.76 4.62 2.71
C ALA A 144 0.77 3.10 3.01
N ALA A 145 0.53 2.27 2.00
CA ALA A 145 0.57 0.81 2.14
C ALA A 145 1.99 0.29 2.47
N GLN A 146 2.99 0.72 1.70
CA GLN A 146 4.39 0.35 1.92
C GLN A 146 4.89 0.78 3.31
N ARG A 147 4.52 1.97 3.77
CA ARG A 147 4.87 2.42 5.13
C ARG A 147 4.26 1.51 6.21
N ALA A 148 3.00 1.09 6.06
CA ALA A 148 2.36 0.16 6.98
C ALA A 148 3.06 -1.22 6.98
N HIS A 149 3.49 -1.72 5.82
CA HIS A 149 4.28 -2.96 5.74
C HIS A 149 5.66 -2.81 6.37
N GLY A 150 6.35 -1.69 6.18
CA GLY A 150 7.64 -1.43 6.83
C GLY A 150 7.52 -1.44 8.36
N ILE A 151 6.46 -0.83 8.90
CA ILE A 151 6.14 -0.86 10.33
C ILE A 151 5.82 -2.29 10.80
N GLU A 152 5.04 -3.06 10.03
CA GLU A 152 4.76 -4.48 10.31
C GLU A 152 6.04 -5.32 10.37
N ARG A 153 6.95 -5.15 9.41
CA ARG A 153 8.24 -5.86 9.38
C ARG A 153 9.07 -5.52 10.61
N ALA A 154 9.24 -4.23 10.92
CA ALA A 154 9.97 -3.77 12.11
C ALA A 154 9.41 -4.39 13.40
N ALA A 155 8.09 -4.32 13.58
CA ALA A 155 7.41 -4.89 14.74
C ALA A 155 7.56 -6.41 14.81
N THR A 156 7.50 -7.11 13.68
CA THR A 156 7.66 -8.57 13.61
C THR A 156 9.08 -8.99 13.99
N PHE A 157 10.11 -8.32 13.46
CA PHE A 157 11.50 -8.58 13.86
C PHE A 157 11.72 -8.36 15.35
N ALA A 158 11.14 -7.29 15.89
CA ALA A 158 11.21 -6.95 17.30
C ALA A 158 10.49 -7.96 18.21
N ILE A 159 9.36 -8.53 17.77
CA ILE A 159 8.65 -9.61 18.47
C ILE A 159 9.45 -10.92 18.44
N ASP A 160 10.04 -11.24 17.29
CA ASP A 160 10.83 -12.45 17.07
C ASP A 160 12.21 -12.41 17.74
N GLY A 161 12.61 -11.26 18.30
CA GLY A 161 13.94 -11.05 18.88
C GLY A 161 15.07 -11.07 17.84
N LYS A 162 14.73 -10.87 16.57
CA LYS A 162 15.70 -10.81 15.46
C LYS A 162 16.24 -9.40 15.35
N GLN A 163 17.55 -9.28 15.14
CA GLN A 163 18.16 -8.00 14.84
C GLN A 163 17.84 -7.64 13.39
N TRP A 164 17.30 -6.44 13.19
CA TRP A 164 17.14 -5.89 11.85
C TRP A 164 18.52 -5.69 11.21
N GLN A 165 18.67 -6.14 9.97
CA GLN A 165 19.82 -5.81 9.13
C GLN A 165 19.28 -5.10 7.88
N PRO A 166 19.81 -3.91 7.52
CA PRO A 166 19.48 -3.30 6.26
C PRO A 166 19.84 -4.27 5.13
N PHE A 167 19.01 -4.29 4.09
CA PHE A 167 19.40 -4.96 2.84
C PHE A 167 20.65 -4.27 2.31
N ASP A 168 21.80 -4.95 2.38
CA ASP A 168 23.03 -4.49 1.75
C ASP A 168 23.06 -5.03 0.31
N PRO A 169 22.93 -4.18 -0.71
CA PRO A 169 22.99 -4.63 -2.11
C PRO A 169 24.38 -5.20 -2.49
N ASN A 170 25.41 -5.03 -1.65
CA ASN A 170 26.73 -5.64 -1.81
C ASN A 170 26.91 -6.93 -1.00
N ASP A 171 25.94 -7.29 -0.16
CA ASP A 171 25.95 -8.58 0.51
C ASP A 171 25.57 -9.67 -0.49
N VAL A 172 26.59 -10.36 -1.00
CA VAL A 172 26.48 -11.46 -1.97
C VAL A 172 26.23 -12.81 -1.31
N SER A 173 25.95 -12.87 0.00
CA SER A 173 25.71 -14.14 0.72
C SER A 173 24.56 -14.97 0.15
N TRP A 174 23.59 -14.33 -0.53
CA TRP A 174 22.51 -15.01 -1.24
C TRP A 174 22.89 -15.55 -2.62
N MET A 175 24.02 -15.11 -3.21
CA MET A 175 24.57 -15.65 -4.46
C MET A 175 25.33 -16.96 -4.25
N ASP A 176 25.71 -17.31 -3.02
CA ASP A 176 26.45 -18.54 -2.69
C ASP A 176 25.55 -19.80 -2.57
N LEU A 177 24.22 -19.66 -2.67
CA LEU A 177 23.29 -20.80 -2.65
C LEU A 177 23.32 -21.66 -3.93
N GLY A 178 24.18 -21.33 -4.90
CA GLY A 178 24.29 -22.03 -6.20
C GLY A 178 25.56 -22.85 -6.42
N ARG A 179 26.54 -22.85 -5.50
CA ARG A 179 27.76 -23.69 -5.63
C ARG A 179 27.75 -24.86 -4.66
N VAL A 180 26.84 -25.81 -4.92
CA VAL A 180 27.07 -27.19 -4.46
C VAL A 180 28.16 -27.76 -5.36
N SER A 181 29.38 -27.83 -4.83
CA SER A 181 30.53 -28.47 -5.47
C SER A 181 30.18 -29.92 -5.81
N HIS A 182 30.22 -30.27 -7.10
CA HIS A 182 30.30 -31.65 -7.57
C HIS A 182 31.71 -32.21 -7.35
#